data_AF-A0A482X6K4-F1
#
_entry.id   AF-A0A482X6K4-F1
#
_cell.length_a   1.000
_cell.length_b   1.000
_cell.length_c   1.000
_cell.angle_alpha   90.00
_cell.angle_beta   90.00
_cell.angle_gamma   90.00
#
_symmetry.space_group_name_H-M   'P 1'
#
loop_
_entity.id
_entity.type
_entity.pdbx_description
1 polymer ?
#
loop_
_entity_poly.entity_id
_entity_poly.type
_entity_poly.pdbx_seq_one_letter_code
_entity_poly.pdbx_strand_id
1 'polypeptide(L)'
;MTVALSERLQRAQNYCLRFIFNLDRGEHITPFFNQLGVLTLKRFRSYHILMLLFKIISFKSPEYLSIKFRFLGEVGRGVPEIA
;
A
#
# COMPACT_ATOMS: atom_id res chain seq x y z
N MET A 1 2.72 -9.51 7.26
CA MET A 1 2.49 -10.41 6.12
C MET A 1 3.79 -11.14 5.87
N THR A 2 3.80 -12.47 5.93
CA THR A 2 5.00 -13.26 5.69
C THR A 2 5.40 -13.18 4.22
N VAL A 3 6.69 -13.37 3.92
CA VAL A 3 7.21 -13.38 2.54
C VAL A 3 6.46 -14.43 1.70
N ALA A 4 6.30 -15.64 2.24
CA ALA A 4 5.58 -16.74 1.59
C ALA A 4 4.13 -16.39 1.22
N LEU A 5 3.38 -15.71 2.10
CA LEU A 5 2.01 -15.30 1.78
C LEU A 5 1.98 -14.25 0.67
N SER A 6 2.91 -13.29 0.69
CA SER A 6 3.02 -12.25 -0.35
C SER A 6 3.27 -12.87 -1.72
N GLU A 7 4.13 -13.89 -1.80
CA GLU A 7 4.42 -14.60 -3.05
C GLU A 7 3.21 -15.40 -3.55
N ARG A 8 2.48 -16.07 -2.65
CA ARG A 8 1.25 -16.79 -3.00
C ARG A 8 0.20 -15.84 -3.59
N LEU A 9 0.02 -14.67 -3.00
CA LEU A 9 -0.91 -13.66 -3.49
C LEU A 9 -0.45 -13.04 -4.81
N GLN A 10 0.84 -12.77 -4.99
CA GLN A 10 1.35 -12.29 -6.28
C GLN A 10 1.18 -13.33 -7.38
N ARG A 11 1.40 -14.62 -7.09
CA ARG A 11 1.12 -15.71 -8.03
C ARG A 11 -0.36 -15.80 -8.38
N ALA A 12 -1.26 -15.66 -7.41
CA ALA A 12 -2.70 -15.64 -7.66
C ALA A 12 -3.09 -14.46 -8.56
N GLN A 13 -2.58 -13.25 -8.27
CA GLN A 13 -2.79 -12.07 -9.11
C GLN A 13 -2.28 -12.30 -10.55
N ASN A 14 -1.11 -12.92 -10.69
CA ASN A 14 -0.55 -13.26 -11.99
C ASN A 14 -1.46 -14.26 -12.74
N TYR A 15 -2.01 -15.28 -12.09
CA TYR A 15 -2.95 -16.19 -12.73
C TYR A 15 -4.23 -15.49 -13.21
N CYS A 16 -4.75 -14.52 -12.44
CA CYS A 16 -5.90 -13.73 -12.89
C CYS A 16 -5.58 -12.94 -14.16
N LEU A 17 -4.42 -12.28 -14.25
CA LEU A 17 -4.03 -11.57 -15.46
C LEU A 17 -3.83 -12.53 -16.64
N ARG A 18 -3.21 -13.69 -16.42
CA ARG A 18 -3.07 -14.73 -17.46
C ARG A 18 -4.42 -15.19 -18.00
N PHE A 19 -5.41 -15.35 -17.13
CA PHE A 19 -6.77 -15.69 -17.53
C PHE A 19 -7.43 -14.59 -18.37
N ILE A 20 -7.35 -13.33 -17.93
CA ILE A 20 -7.97 -12.18 -18.63
C ILE A 20 -7.39 -12.01 -20.04
N PHE A 21 -6.08 -12.13 -20.19
CA PHE A 21 -5.38 -11.90 -21.47
C PHE A 21 -5.08 -13.18 -22.24
N ASN A 22 -5.56 -14.34 -21.76
CA ASN A 22 -5.31 -15.67 -22.35
C ASN A 22 -3.81 -15.95 -22.64
N LEU A 23 -2.96 -15.73 -21.63
CA LEU A 23 -1.50 -15.81 -21.76
C LEU A 23 -0.93 -17.19 -21.40
N ASP A 24 0.01 -17.67 -22.21
CA ASP A 24 0.75 -18.90 -21.93
C ASP A 24 1.73 -18.74 -20.77
N ARG A 25 1.99 -19.82 -20.01
CA ARG A 25 2.82 -19.80 -18.78
C ARG A 25 4.20 -19.14 -18.94
N GLY A 26 4.79 -19.16 -20.13
CA GLY A 26 6.09 -18.55 -20.43
C GLY A 26 6.05 -17.05 -20.70
N GLU A 27 4.87 -16.49 -20.96
CA GLU A 27 4.73 -15.08 -21.33
C GLU A 27 5.03 -14.13 -20.17
N HIS A 28 5.66 -13.01 -20.53
CA HIS A 28 6.01 -11.96 -19.58
C HIS A 28 4.77 -11.16 -19.19
N ILE A 29 4.44 -11.19 -17.89
CA ILE A 29 3.16 -10.67 -17.41
C ILE A 29 3.13 -9.16 -17.13
N THR A 30 4.30 -8.55 -16.88
CA THR A 30 4.44 -7.12 -16.54
C THR A 30 3.78 -6.14 -17.53
N PRO A 31 3.86 -6.31 -18.87
CA PRO A 31 3.16 -5.40 -19.79
C PRO A 31 1.65 -5.36 -19.57
N PHE A 32 1.05 -6.49 -19.20
CA PHE A 32 -0.40 -6.60 -18.98
C PHE A 32 -0.87 -5.93 -17.69
N PHE A 33 0.00 -5.82 -16.68
CA PHE A 33 -0.26 -4.97 -15.51
C PHE A 33 -0.43 -3.51 -15.91
N ASN A 34 0.47 -3.01 -16.77
CA ASN A 34 0.40 -1.63 -17.25
C ASN A 34 -0.80 -1.41 -18.16
N GLN A 35 -1.09 -2.36 -19.05
CA GLN A 35 -2.25 -2.30 -19.94
C GLN A 35 -3.58 -2.26 -19.18
N LEU A 36 -3.71 -3.04 -18.10
CA LEU A 36 -4.90 -3.05 -17.26
C LEU A 36 -4.93 -1.87 -16.25
N GLY A 37 -3.84 -1.12 -16.11
CA GLY A 37 -3.71 -0.06 -15.11
C GLY A 37 -3.65 -0.58 -13.67
N VAL A 38 -3.26 -1.84 -13.47
CA VAL A 38 -3.24 -2.51 -12.16
C VAL A 38 -1.83 -2.53 -11.59
N LEU A 39 -1.73 -2.22 -10.29
CA LEU A 39 -0.47 -2.31 -9.56
C LEU A 39 -0.15 -3.76 -9.17
N THR A 40 1.14 -4.11 -9.18
CA THR A 40 1.60 -5.35 -8.54
C THR A 40 1.28 -5.32 -7.04
N LEU A 41 1.13 -6.47 -6.40
CA LEU A 41 0.72 -6.58 -5.00
C LEU A 41 1.61 -5.73 -4.06
N LYS A 42 2.93 -5.72 -4.32
CA LYS A 42 3.88 -4.90 -3.56
C LYS A 42 3.56 -3.40 -3.69
N ARG A 43 3.35 -2.92 -4.92
CA ARG A 43 3.05 -1.51 -5.18
C ARG A 43 1.66 -1.12 -4.66
N PHE A 44 0.68 -2.01 -4.85
CA PHE A 44 -0.68 -1.83 -4.33
C PHE A 44 -0.67 -1.67 -2.81
N ARG A 45 0.09 -2.50 -2.09
CA ARG A 45 0.27 -2.38 -0.65
C ARG A 45 0.88 -1.04 -0.25
N SER A 46 1.97 -0.63 -0.90
CA SER A 46 2.61 0.66 -0.63
C SER A 46 1.64 1.82 -0.87
N TYR A 47 0.89 1.78 -1.98
CA TYR A 47 -0.13 2.77 -2.29
C TYR A 47 -1.19 2.86 -1.19
N HIS A 48 -1.72 1.72 -0.73
CA HIS A 48 -2.72 1.70 0.34
C HIS A 48 -2.18 2.22 1.67
N ILE A 49 -0.93 1.91 2.02
CA ILE A 49 -0.28 2.44 3.22
C ILE A 49 -0.14 3.96 3.12
N LEU A 50 0.33 4.46 1.98
CA LEU A 50 0.46 5.90 1.74
C LEU A 50 -0.89 6.61 1.79
N MET A 51 -1.92 6.02 1.20
CA MET A 51 -3.28 6.55 1.27
C MET A 51 -3.84 6.56 2.68
N LEU A 52 -3.59 5.52 3.47
CA LEU A 52 -3.97 5.48 4.87
C LEU A 52 -3.26 6.59 5.66
N LEU A 53 -1.94 6.74 5.46
CA LEU A 53 -1.15 7.78 6.12
C LEU A 53 -1.66 9.18 5.75
N PHE A 54 -1.91 9.42 4.46
CA PHE A 54 -2.50 10.67 3.99
C PHE A 54 -3.84 10.95 4.67
N LYS A 55 -4.71 9.94 4.79
CA LYS A 55 -6.00 10.08 5.48
C LYS A 55 -5.84 10.43 6.96
N ILE A 56 -4.91 9.78 7.64
CA ILE A 56 -4.61 10.02 9.05
C ILE A 56 -4.13 11.45 9.26
N ILE A 57 -3.25 11.93 8.39
CA ILE A 57 -2.66 13.28 8.50
C ILE A 57 -3.67 14.36 8.13
N SER A 58 -4.36 14.21 7.00
CA SER A 58 -5.22 15.26 6.43
C SER A 58 -6.63 15.29 7.03
N PHE A 59 -7.22 14.13 7.31
CA PHE A 59 -8.61 14.04 7.78
C PHE A 59 -8.73 13.57 9.23
N LYS A 60 -7.61 13.35 9.92
CA LYS A 60 -7.56 12.84 11.30
C LYS A 60 -8.37 11.56 11.52
N SER A 61 -8.52 10.77 10.45
CA SER A 61 -9.30 9.55 10.42
C SER A 61 -8.44 8.36 9.99
N PRO A 62 -8.54 7.20 10.66
CA PRO A 62 -9.37 6.97 11.84
C PRO A 62 -8.78 7.57 13.13
N GLU A 63 -9.63 8.00 14.05
CA GLU A 63 -9.25 8.75 15.25
C GLU A 63 -8.25 7.99 16.14
N TYR A 64 -8.45 6.69 16.34
CA TYR A 64 -7.56 5.85 17.13
C TYR A 64 -6.13 5.77 16.56
N LEU A 65 -5.95 6.05 15.27
CA LEU A 65 -4.62 6.19 14.66
C LEU A 65 -4.14 7.63 14.66
N SER A 66 -5.00 8.62 14.41
CA SER A 66 -4.59 10.03 14.29
C SER A 66 -3.90 10.58 15.53
N ILE A 67 -4.33 10.16 16.72
CA ILE A 67 -3.71 10.54 18.00
C ILE A 67 -2.23 10.09 18.09
N LYS A 68 -1.85 9.04 17.36
CA LYS A 68 -0.49 8.48 17.37
C LYS A 68 0.48 9.19 16.43
N PHE A 69 -0.01 10.08 15.55
CA PHE A 69 0.83 10.81 14.60
C PHE A 69 0.90 12.28 14.95
N ARG A 70 2.12 12.80 15.08
CA ARG A 70 2.42 14.23 15.28
C ARG A 70 3.44 14.69 14.26
N PHE A 71 3.38 15.95 13.87
CA PHE A 71 4.39 16.48 12.97
C PHE A 71 5.70 16.70 13.75
N LEU A 72 6.84 16.40 13.12
CA LEU A 72 8.14 16.58 13.76
C LEU A 72 8.38 18.03 14.22
N GLY A 73 7.84 19.01 13.47
CA GLY A 73 7.89 20.43 13.83
C GLY A 73 7.05 20.82 15.07
N GLU A 74 6.12 19.96 15.51
CA GLU A 74 5.39 20.12 16.77
C GLU A 74 6.19 19.57 17.95
N VAL A 75 7.04 18.56 17.73
CA VAL A 75 7.86 17.92 18.78
C VAL A 75 9.12 18.74 19.08
N GLY A 76 9.73 19.36 18.06
CA GLY A 76 10.95 20.17 18.22
C GLY A 76 10.74 21.53 18.88
N ARG A 77 9.49 22.01 18.97
CA ARG A 77 9.13 23.12 19.85
C ARG A 77 8.72 22.50 21.17
N GLY A 78 9.64 22.44 22.13
CA GLY A 78 9.37 21.97 23.47
C GLY A 78 8.07 22.59 23.98
N VAL A 79 7.02 21.76 24.06
CA VAL A 79 5.79 22.14 24.75
C VAL A 79 6.20 22.20 26.22
N PRO A 80 6.06 23.35 26.91
CA PRO A 80 6.24 23.35 28.35
C PRO A 80 5.22 22.37 28.93
N GLU A 81 5.68 21.40 29.70
CA GLU A 81 4.81 20.54 30.50
C GLU A 81 3.88 21.45 31.31
N ILE A 82 2.59 21.42 31.00
CA ILE A 82 1.59 22.09 31.82
C ILE A 82 1.02 21.01 32.74
N ALA A 83 1.45 21.10 34.00
CA ALA A 83 0.94 20.49 35.24
C ALA A 83 1.04 18.96 35.39
#